data_AF-A0A510IE19-F1
#
_entry.id   AF-A0A510IE19-F1
#
_cell.length_a   1.000
_cell.length_b   1.000
_cell.length_c   1.000
_cell.angle_alpha   90.00
_cell.angle_beta   90.00
_cell.angle_gamma   90.00
#
_symmetry.space_group_name_H-M   'P 1'
#
loop_
_entity.id
_entity.type
_entity.pdbx_description
1 polymer ?
#
loop_
_entity_poly.entity_id
_entity_poly.type
_entity_poly.pdbx_seq_one_letter_code
_entity_poly.pdbx_strand_id
1 'polypeptide(L)'
;MILNIIKRNRKYFAAQIDSKRKCKLLIDSNSENLELGEHCLAVEDISVRSKYGTDLIYKLSASAEVQAEQGIVSLKADYNSQLVKECRKLGGSWDKEQNAWIFPGFVADEVEELDEIYNSAPITVEITAIEEIRAYGKGIEFLGRPLCRAFGRDSGARIDSDIALISGYATSGGSQNNWATILNEDSVLRLQVPSAILEIHQDDRFDVKIIK
;
A
#
# COMPACT_ATOMS: atom_id res chain seq x y z
N MET A 1 -6.83 -11.42 4.45
CA MET A 1 -5.80 -11.06 5.45
C MET A 1 -5.41 -12.36 6.10
N ILE A 2 -4.12 -12.65 6.20
CA ILE A 2 -3.69 -13.85 6.92
C ILE A 2 -3.80 -13.58 8.43
N LEU A 3 -4.65 -14.37 9.07
CA LEU A 3 -4.93 -14.34 10.49
C LEU A 3 -4.59 -15.70 11.09
N ASN A 4 -3.65 -15.71 12.03
CA ASN A 4 -3.38 -16.87 12.86
C ASN A 4 -4.20 -16.78 14.15
N ILE A 5 -5.24 -17.61 14.25
CA ILE A 5 -6.14 -17.73 15.39
C ILE A 5 -5.48 -18.60 16.47
N ILE A 6 -5.11 -17.99 17.59
CA ILE A 6 -4.32 -18.64 18.65
C ILE A 6 -5.22 -19.27 19.70
N LYS A 7 -6.24 -18.53 20.14
CA LYS A 7 -7.19 -19.01 21.15
C LYS A 7 -8.55 -18.33 21.03
N ARG A 8 -9.59 -19.09 21.35
CA ARG A 8 -10.96 -18.60 21.50
C ARG A 8 -11.15 -18.07 22.92
N ASN A 9 -11.64 -16.84 23.07
CA ASN A 9 -12.13 -16.32 24.35
C ASN A 9 -13.66 -16.12 24.27
N ARG A 10 -14.26 -15.47 25.28
CA ARG A 10 -15.72 -15.28 25.34
C ARG A 10 -16.29 -14.39 24.24
N LYS A 11 -15.61 -13.28 23.92
CA LYS A 11 -16.09 -12.25 22.96
C LYS A 11 -15.20 -12.13 21.71
N TYR A 12 -13.94 -12.53 21.81
CA TYR A 12 -12.95 -12.37 20.75
C TYR A 12 -12.07 -13.61 20.66
N PHE A 13 -11.66 -13.97 19.44
CA PHE A 13 -10.44 -14.75 19.26
C PHE A 13 -9.23 -13.85 19.51
N ALA A 14 -8.21 -14.38 20.18
CA ALA A 14 -6.89 -13.78 20.15
C ALA A 14 -6.15 -14.27 18.91
N ALA A 15 -5.69 -13.35 18.08
CA ALA A 15 -5.09 -13.66 16.80
C ALA A 15 -3.78 -12.88 16.58
N GLN A 16 -3.02 -13.30 15.57
CA GLN A 16 -1.85 -12.60 15.06
C GLN A 16 -1.97 -12.40 13.56
N ILE A 17 -1.48 -11.26 13.08
CA ILE A 17 -1.34 -10.95 11.65
C ILE A 17 0.11 -11.19 11.24
N ASP A 18 0.40 -11.32 9.94
CA ASP A 18 1.71 -11.62 9.31
C ASP A 18 2.97 -11.06 10.00
N SER A 19 2.86 -9.89 10.61
CA SER A 19 3.93 -9.25 11.41
C SER A 19 4.07 -9.74 12.87
N LYS A 20 3.46 -10.88 13.24
CA LYS A 20 3.26 -11.37 14.63
C LYS A 20 2.60 -10.35 15.57
N ARG A 21 2.01 -9.29 15.02
CA ARG A 21 1.29 -8.28 15.80
C ARG A 21 0.02 -8.91 16.34
N LYS A 22 -0.19 -8.76 17.64
CA LYS A 22 -1.38 -9.26 18.33
C LYS A 22 -2.60 -8.43 17.93
N CYS A 23 -3.69 -9.11 17.60
CA CYS A 23 -4.98 -8.51 17.32
C CYS A 23 -6.11 -9.38 17.90
N LYS A 24 -7.33 -8.90 17.78
CA LYS A 24 -8.54 -9.58 18.21
C LYS A 24 -9.47 -9.76 17.00
N LEU A 25 -10.09 -10.92 16.86
CA LEU A 25 -11.18 -11.12 15.91
C LEU A 25 -12.49 -11.24 16.70
N LEU A 26 -13.49 -10.44 16.38
CA LEU A 26 -14.81 -10.50 17.00
C LEU A 26 -15.45 -11.87 16.78
N ILE A 27 -15.98 -12.48 17.85
CA ILE A 27 -16.79 -13.69 17.77
C ILE A 27 -18.25 -13.27 17.57
N ASP A 28 -18.77 -13.52 16.37
CA ASP A 28 -20.17 -13.30 15.99
C ASP A 28 -20.66 -14.47 15.11
N SER A 29 -21.84 -14.34 14.50
CA SER A 29 -22.43 -15.37 13.64
C SER A 29 -21.56 -15.76 12.45
N ASN A 30 -20.62 -14.91 12.03
CA ASN A 30 -19.74 -15.18 10.89
C ASN A 30 -18.45 -15.89 11.31
N SER A 31 -18.04 -15.78 12.58
CA SER A 31 -16.74 -16.29 13.05
C SER A 31 -16.84 -17.34 14.15
N GLU A 32 -18.02 -17.63 14.69
CA GLU A 32 -18.18 -18.52 15.85
C GLU A 32 -17.68 -19.96 15.63
N ASN A 33 -17.67 -20.41 14.38
CA ASN A 33 -17.22 -21.74 13.98
C ASN A 33 -15.77 -21.75 13.49
N LEU A 34 -15.06 -20.61 13.58
CA LEU A 34 -13.69 -20.52 13.11
C LEU A 34 -12.73 -21.36 13.96
N GLU A 35 -11.96 -22.22 13.29
CA GLU A 35 -10.98 -23.08 13.93
C GLU A 35 -9.69 -22.33 14.29
N LEU A 36 -8.89 -22.91 15.18
CA LEU A 36 -7.56 -22.39 15.49
C LEU A 36 -6.60 -22.66 14.32
N GLY A 37 -5.62 -21.79 14.13
CA GLY A 37 -4.64 -21.91 13.04
C GLY A 37 -4.66 -20.73 12.09
N GLU A 38 -3.98 -20.89 10.96
CA GLU A 38 -3.81 -19.85 9.96
C GLU A 38 -4.94 -19.86 8.95
N HIS A 39 -5.57 -18.71 8.76
CA HIS A 39 -6.66 -18.53 7.81
C HIS A 39 -6.43 -17.29 6.97
N CYS A 40 -6.68 -17.38 5.67
CA CYS A 40 -6.75 -16.20 4.80
C CYS A 40 -8.20 -15.75 4.70
N LEU A 41 -8.58 -14.77 5.50
CA LEU A 41 -9.96 -14.28 5.58
C LEU A 41 -9.98 -12.77 5.36
N ALA A 42 -10.98 -12.26 4.67
CA ALA A 42 -11.15 -10.81 4.63
C ALA A 42 -11.98 -10.36 5.82
N VAL A 43 -11.54 -9.23 6.34
CA VAL A 43 -11.94 -8.70 7.62
C VAL A 43 -12.16 -7.21 7.53
N GLU A 44 -13.15 -6.74 8.25
CA GLU A 44 -13.41 -5.34 8.51
C GLU A 44 -12.56 -4.88 9.70
N ASP A 45 -11.86 -3.75 9.55
CA ASP A 45 -11.15 -3.10 10.64
C ASP A 45 -12.14 -2.31 11.53
N ILE A 46 -12.35 -2.80 12.75
CA ILE A 46 -13.16 -2.17 13.79
C ILE A 46 -12.29 -1.76 14.99
N SER A 47 -11.01 -1.50 14.75
CA SER A 47 -10.01 -1.16 15.76
C SER A 47 -10.36 0.14 16.49
N VAL A 48 -10.11 0.15 17.80
CA VAL A 48 -10.40 1.31 18.65
C VAL A 48 -9.11 2.05 18.98
N ARG A 49 -9.05 3.34 18.62
CA ARG A 49 -7.92 4.22 18.94
C ARG A 49 -8.17 4.96 20.26
N SER A 50 -7.20 4.91 21.16
CA SER A 50 -7.26 5.59 22.46
C SER A 50 -5.94 6.31 22.78
N LYS A 51 -5.93 7.13 23.84
CA LYS A 51 -4.70 7.78 24.33
C LYS A 51 -3.62 6.80 24.83
N TYR A 52 -3.96 5.52 25.05
CA TYR A 52 -3.05 4.49 25.52
C TYR A 52 -2.56 3.54 24.41
N GLY A 53 -3.00 3.76 23.17
CA GLY A 53 -2.66 2.91 22.04
C GLY A 53 -3.89 2.55 21.19
N THR A 54 -3.64 1.76 20.15
CA THR A 54 -4.67 1.23 19.25
C THR A 54 -4.92 -0.23 19.57
N ASP A 55 -6.15 -0.55 19.91
CA ASP A 55 -6.60 -1.93 20.11
C ASP A 55 -7.03 -2.47 18.74
N LEU A 56 -6.21 -3.36 18.17
CA LEU A 56 -6.47 -3.94 16.85
C LEU A 56 -7.59 -4.97 16.94
N ILE A 57 -8.74 -4.65 16.35
CA ILE A 57 -9.94 -5.49 16.37
C ILE A 57 -10.46 -5.61 14.95
N TYR A 58 -10.70 -6.85 14.53
CA TYR A 58 -11.21 -7.20 13.23
C TYR A 58 -12.54 -7.94 13.36
N LYS A 59 -13.34 -7.93 12.30
CA LYS A 59 -14.61 -8.68 12.19
C LYS A 59 -14.69 -9.33 10.81
N LEU A 60 -15.28 -10.53 10.70
CA LEU A 60 -15.54 -11.13 9.40
C LEU A 60 -16.79 -10.52 8.76
N SER A 61 -16.68 -10.11 7.49
CA SER A 61 -17.81 -9.64 6.69
C SER A 61 -18.78 -10.77 6.34
N ALA A 62 -18.26 -11.98 6.10
CA ALA A 62 -19.01 -13.22 5.84
C ALA A 62 -18.40 -14.42 6.57
N SER A 63 -19.13 -15.53 6.69
CA SER A 63 -18.61 -16.75 7.33
C SER A 63 -17.39 -17.33 6.61
N ALA A 64 -16.53 -18.06 7.33
CA ALA A 64 -15.35 -18.69 6.73
C ALA A 64 -15.72 -19.70 5.63
N GLU A 65 -16.84 -20.43 5.77
CA GLU A 65 -17.30 -21.36 4.73
C GLU A 65 -17.67 -20.61 3.44
N VAL A 66 -18.43 -19.51 3.57
CA VAL A 66 -18.83 -18.68 2.41
C VAL A 66 -17.60 -18.07 1.73
N GLN A 67 -16.63 -17.58 2.50
CA GLN A 67 -15.39 -17.04 1.95
C GLN A 67 -14.57 -18.12 1.21
N ALA A 68 -14.58 -19.37 1.69
CA ALA A 68 -13.89 -20.48 1.04
C ALA A 68 -14.55 -20.89 -0.29
N GLU A 69 -15.88 -20.87 -0.36
CA GLU A 69 -16.62 -21.14 -1.61
C GLU A 69 -16.34 -20.10 -2.69
N GLN A 70 -16.09 -18.85 -2.32
CA GLN A 70 -15.77 -17.76 -3.24
C GLN A 70 -14.35 -17.84 -3.81
N GLY A 71 -13.48 -18.70 -3.24
CA GLY A 71 -12.13 -18.94 -3.74
C GLY A 71 -11.12 -17.84 -3.38
N ILE A 72 -10.02 -17.77 -4.12
CA ILE A 72 -8.97 -16.75 -3.98
C ILE A 72 -8.73 -16.07 -5.33
N VAL A 73 -8.42 -14.78 -5.29
CA VAL A 73 -8.01 -14.00 -6.46
C VAL A 73 -6.64 -13.36 -6.21
N SER A 74 -5.93 -13.02 -7.29
CA SER A 74 -4.59 -12.46 -7.19
C SER A 74 -4.41 -11.25 -8.09
N LEU A 75 -3.65 -10.26 -7.62
CA LEU A 75 -3.24 -9.08 -8.39
C LEU A 75 -1.72 -9.01 -8.50
N LYS A 76 -1.21 -8.92 -9.72
CA LYS A 76 0.21 -8.68 -10.00
C LYS A 76 0.37 -7.28 -10.54
N ALA A 77 1.09 -6.42 -9.84
CA ALA A 77 1.36 -5.06 -10.26
C ALA A 77 2.70 -4.59 -9.69
N ASP A 78 3.30 -3.59 -10.32
CA ASP A 78 4.51 -2.96 -9.82
C ASP A 78 4.28 -2.29 -8.46
N TYR A 79 5.37 -2.07 -7.73
CA TYR A 79 5.28 -1.44 -6.42
C TYR A 79 4.73 0.00 -6.53
N ASN A 80 3.58 0.21 -5.91
CA ASN A 80 2.98 1.51 -5.75
C ASN A 80 2.44 1.65 -4.31
N SER A 81 2.81 2.73 -3.61
CA SER A 81 2.46 2.92 -2.20
C SER A 81 0.97 3.17 -1.96
N GLN A 82 0.24 3.67 -2.97
CA GLN A 82 -1.22 3.82 -2.94
C GLN A 82 -1.88 2.46 -3.15
N LEU A 83 -1.44 1.67 -4.15
CA LEU A 83 -1.93 0.31 -4.35
C LEU A 83 -1.76 -0.55 -3.09
N VAL A 84 -0.59 -0.49 -2.45
CA VAL A 84 -0.33 -1.22 -1.19
C VAL A 84 -1.36 -0.89 -0.11
N LYS A 85 -1.86 0.35 -0.05
CA LYS A 85 -2.89 0.75 0.92
C LYS A 85 -4.25 0.16 0.56
N GLU A 86 -4.65 0.25 -0.72
CA GLU A 86 -5.91 -0.32 -1.19
C GLU A 86 -5.92 -1.85 -1.08
N CYS A 87 -4.85 -2.52 -1.48
CA CYS A 87 -4.73 -3.97 -1.30
C CYS A 87 -4.91 -4.36 0.17
N ARG A 88 -4.27 -3.65 1.11
CA ARG A 88 -4.43 -3.92 2.55
C ARG A 88 -5.84 -3.65 3.06
N LYS A 89 -6.52 -2.64 2.52
CA LYS A 89 -7.90 -2.30 2.86
C LYS A 89 -8.88 -3.39 2.43
N LEU A 90 -8.63 -4.03 1.29
CA LEU A 90 -9.35 -5.23 0.81
C LEU A 90 -8.91 -6.52 1.53
N GLY A 91 -8.04 -6.43 2.53
CA GLY A 91 -7.51 -7.57 3.24
C GLY A 91 -6.52 -8.40 2.42
N GLY A 92 -5.93 -7.86 1.35
CA GLY A 92 -4.88 -8.54 0.60
C GLY A 92 -3.62 -8.80 1.44
N SER A 93 -2.97 -9.92 1.17
CA SER A 93 -1.64 -10.26 1.70
C SER A 93 -0.66 -10.44 0.54
N TRP A 94 0.59 -10.01 0.72
CA TRP A 94 1.62 -10.13 -0.32
C TRP A 94 2.25 -11.53 -0.29
N ASP A 95 2.13 -12.27 -1.38
CA ASP A 95 2.83 -13.52 -1.63
C ASP A 95 4.17 -13.24 -2.32
N LYS A 96 5.26 -13.51 -1.60
CA LYS A 96 6.62 -13.27 -2.07
C LYS A 96 7.10 -14.28 -3.12
N GLU A 97 6.56 -15.49 -3.12
CA GLU A 97 6.93 -16.51 -4.11
C GLU A 97 6.30 -16.21 -5.46
N GLN A 98 5.03 -15.78 -5.44
CA GLN A 98 4.28 -15.42 -6.64
C GLN A 98 4.52 -13.98 -7.11
N ASN A 99 5.13 -13.14 -6.28
CA ASN A 99 5.20 -11.68 -6.45
C ASN A 99 3.83 -11.09 -6.78
N ALA A 100 2.82 -11.45 -5.97
CA ALA A 100 1.44 -11.07 -6.18
C ALA A 100 0.75 -10.76 -4.86
N TRP A 101 -0.25 -9.89 -4.90
CA TRP A 101 -1.23 -9.77 -3.82
C TRP A 101 -2.26 -10.88 -3.93
N ILE A 102 -2.59 -11.51 -2.81
CA ILE A 102 -3.59 -12.57 -2.71
C ILE A 102 -4.76 -12.06 -1.86
N PHE A 103 -5.98 -12.30 -2.36
CA PHE A 103 -7.23 -11.87 -1.73
C PHE A 103 -8.24 -13.01 -1.67
N PRO A 104 -9.18 -12.95 -0.72
CA PRO A 104 -10.40 -13.75 -0.77
C PRO A 104 -11.24 -13.41 -2.01
N GLY A 105 -11.91 -14.38 -2.62
CA GLY A 105 -12.58 -14.21 -3.90
C GLY A 105 -13.84 -13.34 -3.89
N PHE A 106 -14.32 -12.93 -2.72
CA PHE A 106 -15.49 -12.04 -2.63
C PHE A 106 -15.19 -10.57 -2.87
N VAL A 107 -13.90 -10.19 -2.87
CA VAL A 107 -13.45 -8.86 -3.30
C VAL A 107 -12.93 -8.90 -4.74
N ALA A 108 -13.37 -9.89 -5.53
CA ALA A 108 -12.89 -10.07 -6.90
C ALA A 108 -13.15 -8.84 -7.77
N ASP A 109 -14.34 -8.27 -7.66
CA ASP A 109 -14.75 -7.08 -8.43
C ASP A 109 -13.84 -5.89 -8.09
N GLU A 110 -13.57 -5.62 -6.80
CA GLU A 110 -12.67 -4.55 -6.39
C GLU A 110 -11.20 -4.81 -6.78
N VAL A 111 -10.78 -6.08 -6.83
CA VAL A 111 -9.44 -6.46 -7.28
C VAL A 111 -9.30 -6.27 -8.79
N GLU A 112 -10.36 -6.54 -9.57
CA GLU A 112 -10.40 -6.28 -11.01
C GLU A 112 -10.33 -4.77 -11.28
N GLU A 113 -11.05 -3.94 -10.53
CA GLU A 113 -10.94 -2.47 -10.63
C GLU A 113 -9.50 -1.99 -10.34
N LEU A 114 -8.83 -2.55 -9.33
CA LEU A 114 -7.43 -2.22 -9.05
C LEU A 114 -6.50 -2.68 -10.18
N ASP A 115 -6.75 -3.84 -10.79
CA ASP A 115 -5.98 -4.34 -11.94
C ASP A 115 -6.12 -3.40 -13.13
N GLU A 116 -7.34 -3.00 -13.46
CA GLU A 116 -7.62 -2.05 -14.55
C GLU A 116 -6.89 -0.72 -14.36
N ILE A 117 -6.82 -0.22 -13.13
CA ILE A 117 -6.17 1.07 -12.84
C ILE A 117 -4.64 0.93 -12.91
N TYR A 118 -4.08 0.03 -12.11
CA TYR A 118 -2.64 -0.03 -11.86
C TYR A 118 -1.86 -0.80 -12.94
N ASN A 119 -2.54 -1.62 -13.75
CA ASN A 119 -1.96 -2.27 -14.93
C ASN A 119 -2.52 -1.73 -16.25
N SER A 120 -3.20 -0.57 -16.23
CA SER A 120 -3.58 0.13 -17.46
C SER A 120 -2.36 0.43 -18.35
N ALA A 121 -2.63 0.69 -19.64
CA ALA A 121 -1.59 0.95 -20.63
C ALA A 121 -0.60 2.03 -20.12
N PRO A 122 0.72 1.75 -20.12
CA PRO A 122 1.70 2.68 -19.61
C PRO A 122 1.85 3.87 -20.56
N ILE A 123 1.87 5.08 -20.00
CA ILE A 123 2.12 6.32 -20.72
C ILE A 123 3.33 7.02 -20.15
N THR A 124 4.08 7.70 -21.02
CA THR A 124 5.26 8.47 -20.61
C THR A 124 4.83 9.88 -20.23
N VAL A 125 5.22 10.32 -19.05
CA VAL A 125 4.97 11.67 -18.55
C VAL A 125 6.26 12.37 -18.17
N GLU A 126 6.25 13.68 -18.31
CA GLU A 126 7.19 14.61 -17.68
C GLU A 126 6.47 15.29 -16.53
N ILE A 127 7.05 15.20 -15.34
CA ILE A 127 6.57 15.90 -14.15
C ILE A 127 7.57 16.98 -13.77
N THR A 128 7.08 18.17 -13.45
CA THR A 128 7.90 19.31 -13.04
C THR A 128 7.54 19.68 -11.61
N ALA A 129 8.50 19.70 -10.70
CA ALA A 129 8.27 20.13 -9.32
C ALA A 129 7.93 21.63 -9.28
N ILE A 130 6.74 21.98 -8.80
CA ILE A 130 6.27 23.38 -8.75
C ILE A 130 7.03 24.20 -7.71
N GLU A 131 7.38 23.56 -6.59
CA GLU A 131 8.19 24.12 -5.51
C GLU A 131 9.19 23.06 -5.03
N GLU A 132 10.12 23.43 -4.15
CA GLU A 132 10.99 22.46 -3.51
C GLU A 132 10.20 21.46 -2.65
N ILE A 133 10.28 20.18 -2.99
CA ILE A 133 9.57 19.12 -2.26
C ILE A 133 10.51 18.49 -1.23
N ARG A 134 10.09 18.48 0.03
CA ARG A 134 10.81 17.82 1.13
C ARG A 134 10.03 16.68 1.74
N ALA A 135 10.68 15.52 1.86
CA ALA A 135 10.13 14.35 2.51
C ALA A 135 11.05 13.86 3.64
N TYR A 136 10.62 14.05 4.90
CA TYR A 136 11.39 13.63 6.08
C TYR A 136 11.32 12.13 6.32
N GLY A 137 12.48 11.48 6.49
CA GLY A 137 12.60 10.05 6.80
C GLY A 137 12.08 9.09 5.73
N LYS A 138 11.72 9.60 4.54
CA LYS A 138 11.13 8.81 3.45
C LYS A 138 11.52 9.37 2.08
N GLY A 139 11.21 8.60 1.03
CA GLY A 139 11.37 9.04 -0.35
C GLY A 139 10.27 10.02 -0.78
N ILE A 140 10.52 10.70 -1.89
CA ILE A 140 9.50 11.46 -2.62
C ILE A 140 8.87 10.50 -3.62
N GLU A 141 7.54 10.53 -3.70
CA GLU A 141 6.73 9.67 -4.55
C GLU A 141 5.77 10.55 -5.36
N PHE A 142 5.43 10.11 -6.56
CA PHE A 142 4.40 10.69 -7.43
C PHE A 142 3.33 9.63 -7.68
N LEU A 143 2.09 9.91 -7.30
CA LEU A 143 0.95 8.97 -7.41
C LEU A 143 1.26 7.58 -6.83
N GLY A 144 2.03 7.55 -5.74
CA GLY A 144 2.48 6.33 -5.07
C GLY A 144 3.69 5.63 -5.70
N ARG A 145 4.15 6.04 -6.88
CA ARG A 145 5.39 5.56 -7.49
C ARG A 145 6.60 6.28 -6.88
N PRO A 146 7.61 5.58 -6.34
CA PRO A 146 8.84 6.20 -5.85
C PRO A 146 9.58 6.97 -6.94
N LEU A 147 9.95 8.22 -6.66
CA LEU A 147 10.75 9.05 -7.55
C LEU A 147 12.22 9.04 -7.15
N CYS A 148 12.46 9.41 -5.89
CA CYS A 148 13.81 9.51 -5.36
C CYS A 148 13.82 9.32 -3.85
N ARG A 149 14.97 8.90 -3.32
CA ARG A 149 15.11 8.62 -1.90
C ARG A 149 16.53 8.88 -1.40
N ALA A 150 16.62 9.53 -0.24
CA ALA A 150 17.80 9.57 0.60
C ALA A 150 17.77 8.44 1.66
N PHE A 151 18.94 8.07 2.17
CA PHE A 151 19.09 7.08 3.26
C PHE A 151 19.68 7.70 4.54
N GLY A 152 20.07 8.97 4.48
CA GLY A 152 20.56 9.76 5.59
C GLY A 152 20.78 11.22 5.18
N ARG A 153 21.21 12.06 6.12
CA ARG A 153 21.44 13.50 5.88
C ARG A 153 22.45 13.75 4.76
N ASP A 154 23.52 12.98 4.72
CA ASP A 154 24.68 13.19 3.84
C ASP A 154 24.79 12.12 2.75
N SER A 155 23.71 11.35 2.49
CA SER A 155 23.74 10.29 1.48
C SER A 155 23.57 10.79 0.04
N GLY A 156 23.13 12.05 -0.13
CA GLY A 156 22.44 12.49 -1.33
C GLY A 156 21.07 11.79 -1.48
N ALA A 157 20.32 12.17 -2.49
CA ALA A 157 19.13 11.43 -2.91
C ALA A 157 19.42 10.71 -4.22
N ARG A 158 18.97 9.46 -4.33
CA ARG A 158 19.06 8.67 -5.56
C ARG A 158 17.72 8.68 -6.27
N ILE A 159 17.74 8.91 -7.58
CA ILE A 159 16.59 8.70 -8.45
C ILE A 159 16.36 7.19 -8.61
N ASP A 160 15.10 6.79 -8.71
CA ASP A 160 14.71 5.39 -8.94
C ASP A 160 15.18 4.91 -10.34
N SER A 161 15.37 3.60 -10.53
CA SER A 161 16.08 3.04 -11.68
C SER A 161 15.40 3.27 -13.03
N ASP A 162 14.10 3.50 -13.03
CA ASP A 162 13.27 3.62 -14.24
C ASP A 162 12.69 5.03 -14.41
N ILE A 163 13.44 6.03 -13.94
CA ILE A 163 13.09 7.46 -14.00
C ILE A 163 14.29 8.25 -14.47
N ALA A 164 14.09 9.09 -15.48
CA ALA A 164 15.11 10.00 -15.98
C ALA A 164 14.93 11.39 -15.37
N LEU A 165 15.94 11.89 -14.67
CA LEU A 165 16.02 13.30 -14.27
C LEU A 165 16.54 14.11 -15.48
N ILE A 166 15.66 14.89 -16.09
CA ILE A 166 15.95 15.68 -17.30
C ILE A 166 16.65 16.99 -16.94
N SER A 167 16.20 17.65 -15.87
CA SER A 167 16.79 18.88 -15.34
C SER A 167 16.55 18.99 -13.83
N GLY A 168 17.36 19.83 -13.17
CA GLY A 168 17.33 20.02 -11.72
C GLY A 168 18.15 18.97 -10.97
N TYR A 169 17.83 18.74 -9.70
CA TYR A 169 18.55 17.78 -8.86
C TYR A 169 17.71 17.28 -7.68
N ALA A 170 18.05 16.08 -7.22
CA ALA A 170 17.59 15.54 -5.95
C ALA A 170 18.78 15.48 -4.97
N THR A 171 18.57 15.87 -3.73
CA THR A 171 19.60 15.83 -2.68
C THR A 171 19.03 15.40 -1.34
N SER A 172 19.89 15.26 -0.34
CA SER A 172 19.51 15.01 1.05
C SER A 172 19.76 16.24 1.91
N GLY A 173 19.05 16.33 3.04
CA GLY A 173 19.24 17.42 4.01
C GLY A 173 18.69 17.08 5.39
N GLY A 174 18.40 18.12 6.18
CA GLY A 174 17.89 17.97 7.54
C GLY A 174 19.00 17.65 8.55
N SER A 175 18.66 16.93 9.62
CA SER A 175 19.62 16.49 10.65
C SER A 175 19.87 14.99 10.58
N GLN A 176 20.87 14.47 11.31
CA GLN A 176 21.15 13.03 11.35
C GLN A 176 19.92 12.21 11.78
N ASN A 177 19.16 12.70 12.76
CA ASN A 177 17.98 12.02 13.30
C ASN A 177 16.70 12.34 12.52
N ASN A 178 16.65 13.47 11.81
CA ASN A 178 15.51 13.92 11.01
C ASN A 178 15.99 14.32 9.61
N TRP A 179 16.54 13.35 8.89
CA TRP A 179 17.01 13.58 7.53
C TRP A 179 15.84 13.70 6.56
N ALA A 180 16.05 14.38 5.44
CA ALA A 180 15.04 14.57 4.40
C ALA A 180 15.58 14.20 3.02
N THR A 181 14.71 13.65 2.18
CA THR A 181 14.86 13.63 0.72
C THR A 181 14.33 14.96 0.18
N ILE A 182 15.09 15.63 -0.68
CA ILE A 182 14.76 16.93 -1.24
C ILE A 182 14.81 16.83 -2.76
N LEU A 183 13.74 17.27 -3.43
CA LEU A 183 13.71 17.51 -4.86
C LEU A 183 13.61 19.01 -5.09
N ASN A 184 14.56 19.58 -5.83
CA ASN A 184 14.60 21.01 -6.06
C ASN A 184 13.42 21.46 -6.93
N GLU A 185 12.95 22.69 -6.70
CA GLU A 185 11.99 23.39 -7.58
C GLU A 185 12.46 23.33 -9.04
N ASP A 186 11.52 23.32 -9.98
CA ASP A 186 11.77 23.21 -11.43
C ASP A 186 12.51 21.93 -11.88
N SER A 187 12.69 20.95 -10.98
CA SER A 187 13.24 19.66 -11.39
C SER A 187 12.24 18.91 -12.26
N VAL A 188 12.72 18.44 -13.42
CA VAL A 188 11.90 17.73 -14.41
C VAL A 188 12.29 16.26 -14.41
N LEU A 189 11.33 15.38 -14.14
CA LEU A 189 11.51 13.94 -14.20
C LEU A 189 10.63 13.35 -15.30
N ARG A 190 11.19 12.43 -16.08
CA ARG A 190 10.47 11.65 -17.08
C ARG A 190 10.35 10.21 -16.63
N LEU A 191 9.12 9.70 -16.67
CA LEU A 191 8.78 8.39 -16.13
C LEU A 191 7.54 7.81 -16.82
N GLN A 192 7.37 6.48 -16.74
CA GLN A 192 6.14 5.82 -17.18
C GLN A 192 5.17 5.61 -16.01
N VAL A 193 3.89 5.86 -16.23
CA VAL A 193 2.83 5.59 -15.25
C VAL A 193 1.64 4.92 -15.94
N PRO A 194 0.85 4.10 -15.23
CA PRO A 194 -0.42 3.59 -15.75
C PRO A 194 -1.34 4.74 -16.14
N SER A 195 -1.92 4.73 -17.34
CA SER A 195 -2.74 5.84 -17.85
C SER A 195 -3.92 6.20 -16.97
N ALA A 196 -4.64 5.19 -16.45
CA ALA A 196 -5.82 5.39 -15.63
C ALA A 196 -5.53 6.14 -14.31
N ILE A 197 -4.31 6.02 -13.76
CA ILE A 197 -3.97 6.65 -12.47
C ILE A 197 -3.98 8.18 -12.54
N LEU A 198 -3.70 8.76 -13.72
CA LEU A 198 -3.70 10.21 -13.93
C LEU A 198 -5.11 10.80 -13.96
N GLU A 199 -6.12 10.01 -14.31
CA GLU A 199 -7.51 10.44 -14.37
C GLU A 199 -8.14 10.47 -12.97
N ILE A 200 -7.67 9.59 -12.08
CA ILE A 200 -8.23 9.37 -10.74
C ILE A 200 -7.52 10.21 -9.68
N HIS A 201 -6.21 10.40 -9.82
CA HIS A 201 -5.39 11.04 -8.82
C HIS A 201 -4.58 12.21 -9.39
N GLN A 202 -4.54 13.30 -8.62
CA GLN A 202 -3.72 14.47 -8.90
C GLN A 202 -2.72 14.68 -7.76
N ASP A 203 -1.56 15.24 -8.09
CA ASP A 203 -0.53 15.58 -7.13
C ASP A 203 -0.15 17.05 -7.33
N ASP A 204 -0.72 17.92 -6.50
CA ASP A 204 -0.58 19.38 -6.59
C ASP A 204 0.86 19.88 -6.43
N ARG A 205 1.81 18.99 -6.11
CA ARG A 205 3.23 19.33 -6.03
C ARG A 205 3.92 19.32 -7.39
N PHE A 206 3.28 18.76 -8.42
CA PHE A 206 3.87 18.58 -9.74
C PHE A 206 2.94 19.10 -10.84
N ASP A 207 3.52 19.81 -11.81
CA ASP A 207 2.89 20.01 -13.11
C ASP A 207 3.18 18.79 -14.00
N VAL A 208 2.17 18.30 -14.73
CA VAL A 208 2.24 17.01 -15.44
C VAL A 208 1.98 17.21 -16.93
N LYS A 209 2.93 16.74 -17.75
CA LYS A 209 2.85 16.77 -19.21
C LYS A 209 2.98 15.37 -19.79
N ILE A 210 1.98 14.94 -20.55
CA ILE A 210 2.02 13.66 -21.27
C ILE A 210 2.90 13.80 -22.51
N ILE A 211 3.86 12.88 -22.67
CA ILE A 211 4.73 12.80 -23.84
C ILE A 211 4.17 11.74 -24.78
N LYS A 212 3.97 12.12 -26.03
CA LYS A 212 3.58 11.22 -27.13
C LYS A 212 4.79 10.62 -27.82
#